data_AF-A0A1C6Z3H8-F1
#
_entry.id   AF-A0A1C6Z3H8-F1
#
_cell.length_a   1.000
_cell.length_b   1.000
_cell.length_c   1.000
_cell.angle_alpha   90.00
_cell.angle_beta   90.00
_cell.angle_gamma   90.00
#
_symmetry.space_group_name_H-M   'P 1'
#
loop_
_entity.id
_entity.type
_entity.pdbx_description
1 polymer ?
#
loop_
_entity_poly.entity_id
_entity_poly.type
_entity_poly.pdbx_seq_one_letter_code
_entity_poly.pdbx_strand_id
1 'polypeptide(L)'
;MNIFVSYTTRDQYIDRELLESVFDIVSHYGHCYIDLLHNDTNDKQRHVELMLSQAKLLILISSTSIGKSEWVQWELAEAGKRHIPMLIIQATPDRKETLSNLRSGLVSEFRLLSKTMDIKSEWLTSKSGQSLSKEFASLPLNNMPILYAKP
;
A
#
# COMPACT_ATOMS: atom_id res chain seq x y z
N MET A 1 2.76 6.50 -9.01
CA MET A 1 1.85 5.69 -8.18
C MET A 1 1.51 6.49 -6.92
N ASN A 2 0.25 6.54 -6.47
CA ASN A 2 -0.08 7.24 -5.22
C ASN A 2 0.17 6.30 -4.04
N ILE A 3 0.93 6.77 -3.06
CA ILE A 3 1.34 6.00 -1.88
C ILE A 3 0.87 6.75 -0.64
N PHE A 4 0.08 6.08 0.19
CA PHE A 4 -0.40 6.62 1.46
C PHE A 4 0.45 6.06 2.60
N VAL A 5 1.00 6.92 3.46
CA VAL A 5 1.77 6.49 4.63
C VAL A 5 0.93 6.67 5.88
N SER A 6 0.57 5.56 6.51
CA SER A 6 -0.12 5.51 7.80
C SER A 6 0.88 5.33 8.94
N TYR A 7 0.68 6.07 10.04
CA TYR A 7 1.58 6.09 11.20
C TYR A 7 0.83 6.61 12.44
N THR A 8 1.48 6.54 13.61
CA THR A 8 0.99 7.16 14.84
C THR A 8 2.14 7.89 15.53
N THR A 9 1.91 9.13 16.00
CA THR A 9 2.89 9.91 16.78
C THR A 9 2.83 9.61 18.29
N ARG A 10 1.99 8.64 18.69
CA ARG A 10 1.88 8.21 20.11
C ARG A 10 3.17 7.60 20.65
N ASP A 11 4.01 7.05 19.79
CA ASP A 11 5.38 6.67 20.14
C ASP A 11 6.32 7.81 19.73
N GLN A 12 7.06 8.36 20.69
CA GLN A 12 7.88 9.57 20.50
C GLN A 12 8.94 9.49 19.39
N TYR A 13 9.38 8.28 19.04
CA TYR A 13 10.35 8.05 17.97
C TYR A 13 9.73 8.10 16.56
N ILE A 14 8.40 8.16 16.47
CA ILE A 14 7.67 8.49 15.24
C ILE A 14 7.43 10.00 15.21
N ASP A 15 8.52 10.73 15.01
CA ASP A 15 8.55 12.19 14.97
C ASP A 15 8.48 12.72 13.53
N ARG A 16 8.38 14.05 13.41
CA ARG A 16 8.36 14.74 12.12
C ARG A 16 9.64 14.46 11.30
N GLU A 17 10.80 14.41 11.94
CA GLU A 17 12.08 14.17 11.25
C GLU A 17 12.15 12.76 10.62
N LEU A 18 11.66 11.73 11.33
CA LEU A 18 11.52 10.40 10.78
C LEU A 18 10.56 10.43 9.59
N LEU A 19 9.39 11.08 9.72
CA LEU A 19 8.40 11.13 8.65
C LEU A 19 8.89 11.89 7.42
N GLU A 20 9.68 12.95 7.59
CA GLU A 20 10.38 13.63 6.48
C GLU A 20 11.37 12.69 5.80
N SER A 21 12.16 11.92 6.56
CA SER A 21 13.07 10.91 6.00
C SER A 21 12.32 9.79 5.27
N VAL A 22 11.16 9.36 5.80
CA VAL A 22 10.26 8.40 5.15
C VAL A 22 9.73 8.98 3.85
N PHE A 23 9.27 10.23 3.86
CA PHE A 23 8.79 10.94 2.67
C PHE A 23 9.86 10.97 1.58
N ASP A 24 11.08 11.36 1.93
CA ASP A 24 12.19 11.43 0.97
C ASP A 24 12.41 10.07 0.31
N ILE A 25 12.46 8.99 1.08
CA ILE A 25 12.66 7.63 0.54
C ILE A 25 11.48 7.20 -0.33
N VAL A 26 10.25 7.31 0.17
CA VAL A 26 9.04 6.81 -0.51
C VAL A 26 8.75 7.60 -1.79
N SER A 27 9.08 8.88 -1.83
CA SER A 27 8.85 9.74 -3.00
C SER A 27 9.62 9.31 -4.25
N HIS A 28 10.69 8.52 -4.09
CA HIS A 28 11.41 7.91 -5.23
C HIS A 28 10.57 6.84 -5.95
N TYR A 29 9.53 6.32 -5.30
CA TYR A 29 8.69 5.23 -5.79
C TYR A 29 7.30 5.69 -6.23
N GLY A 30 6.91 6.92 -5.90
CA GLY A 30 5.58 7.45 -6.22
C GLY A 30 5.25 8.76 -5.51
N HIS A 31 4.02 9.24 -5.68
CA HIS A 31 3.51 10.39 -4.95
C HIS A 31 3.19 9.97 -3.52
N CYS A 32 4.05 10.36 -2.59
CA CYS A 32 3.94 10.04 -1.18
C CYS A 32 3.02 11.05 -0.47
N TYR A 33 2.02 10.54 0.26
CA TYR A 33 1.18 11.34 1.14
C TYR A 33 1.36 10.92 2.60
N ILE A 34 1.67 11.90 3.46
CA ILE A 34 1.79 11.75 4.91
C ILE A 34 0.98 12.89 5.54
N ASP A 35 -0.05 12.55 6.32
CA ASP A 35 -1.01 13.52 6.86
C ASP A 35 -0.34 14.68 7.62
N LEU A 36 0.57 14.39 8.56
CA LEU A 36 1.27 15.40 9.38
C LEU A 36 2.12 16.37 8.56
N LEU A 37 2.59 15.95 7.39
CA LEU A 37 3.45 16.77 6.54
C LEU A 37 2.66 17.55 5.49
N HIS A 38 1.56 16.99 4.99
CA HIS A 38 0.88 17.50 3.78
C HIS A 38 -0.56 17.96 4.00
N ASN A 39 -1.19 17.67 5.15
CA ASN A 39 -2.57 18.07 5.39
C ASN A 39 -2.65 19.45 6.05
N ASP A 40 -2.69 20.49 5.22
CA ASP A 40 -2.93 21.88 5.59
C ASP A 40 -4.40 22.31 5.44
N THR A 41 -5.30 21.37 5.14
CA THR A 41 -6.70 21.66 4.85
C THR A 41 -7.53 21.91 6.11
N ASN A 42 -8.61 22.69 5.96
CA ASN A 42 -9.56 22.94 7.04
C ASN A 42 -10.35 21.67 7.44
N ASP A 43 -10.72 20.85 6.45
CA ASP A 43 -11.41 19.57 6.67
C ASP A 43 -10.41 18.41 6.51
N LYS A 44 -9.62 18.21 7.57
CA LYS A 44 -8.54 17.23 7.59
C LYS A 44 -9.03 15.81 7.30
N GLN A 45 -10.18 15.45 7.86
CA GLN A 45 -10.81 14.15 7.72
C GLN A 45 -11.06 13.83 6.26
N ARG A 46 -11.83 14.71 5.60
CA ARG A 46 -12.23 14.53 4.21
C ARG A 46 -11.02 14.49 3.28
N HIS A 47 -9.99 15.26 3.59
CA HIS A 47 -8.76 15.25 2.82
C HIS A 47 -8.03 13.91 2.94
N VAL A 48 -7.89 13.35 4.14
CA VAL A 48 -7.31 12.01 4.33
C VAL A 48 -8.12 10.94 3.61
N GLU A 49 -9.45 10.97 3.72
CA GLU A 49 -10.35 10.05 3.00
C GLU A 49 -10.12 10.09 1.48
N LEU A 50 -10.01 11.30 0.92
CA LEU A 50 -9.73 11.49 -0.50
C LEU A 50 -8.37 10.90 -0.87
N MET A 51 -7.32 11.22 -0.12
CA MET A 51 -5.96 10.76 -0.41
C MET A 51 -5.84 9.23 -0.28
N LEU A 52 -6.46 8.64 0.73
CA LEU A 52 -6.53 7.19 0.91
C LEU A 52 -7.33 6.53 -0.22
N SER A 53 -8.45 7.12 -0.65
CA SER A 53 -9.26 6.58 -1.75
C SER A 53 -8.53 6.51 -3.10
N GLN A 54 -7.53 7.37 -3.29
CA GLN A 54 -6.72 7.45 -4.50
C GLN A 54 -5.42 6.64 -4.40
N ALA A 55 -5.11 6.10 -3.22
CA ALA A 55 -3.87 5.37 -2.98
C ALA A 55 -3.88 4.01 -3.70
N LYS A 56 -2.73 3.63 -4.25
CA LYS A 56 -2.50 2.31 -4.85
C LYS A 56 -1.62 1.41 -3.98
N LEU A 57 -1.04 1.97 -2.94
CA LEU A 57 -0.26 1.28 -1.91
C LEU A 57 -0.44 2.07 -0.61
N LEU A 58 -0.68 1.34 0.48
CA LEU A 58 -0.57 1.87 1.83
C LEU A 58 0.71 1.34 2.46
N ILE A 59 1.53 2.23 3.02
CA ILE A 59 2.70 1.87 3.84
C ILE A 59 2.32 2.15 5.29
N LEU A 60 2.35 1.12 6.13
CA LEU A 60 2.14 1.25 7.57
C LEU A 60 3.48 1.31 8.27
N ILE A 61 3.80 2.45 8.90
CA ILE A 61 4.91 2.56 9.86
C ILE A 61 4.42 2.00 11.19
N SER A 62 4.63 0.70 11.37
CA SER A 62 4.13 -0.08 12.50
C SER A 62 5.01 0.09 13.72
N SER A 63 4.49 0.80 14.71
CA SER A 63 5.10 0.99 16.03
C SER A 63 4.32 0.22 17.11
N THR A 64 4.84 0.20 18.34
CA THR A 64 4.22 -0.49 19.49
C THR A 64 2.82 0.03 19.84
N SER A 65 2.52 1.30 19.57
CA SER A 65 1.21 1.89 19.87
C SER A 65 0.24 1.88 18.69
N ILE A 66 0.59 1.27 17.55
CA ILE A 66 -0.21 1.32 16.32
C ILE A 66 -1.65 0.81 16.53
N GLY A 67 -1.80 -0.28 17.31
CA GLY A 67 -3.10 -0.84 17.67
C GLY A 67 -3.94 0.03 18.59
N LYS A 68 -3.37 1.08 19.18
CA LYS A 68 -4.07 2.01 20.08
C LYS A 68 -4.63 3.24 19.33
N SER A 69 -4.20 3.47 18.09
CA SER A 69 -4.66 4.61 17.30
C SER A 69 -5.93 4.26 16.54
N GLU A 70 -7.09 4.69 17.05
CA GLU A 70 -8.39 4.50 16.38
C GLU A 70 -8.37 5.04 14.94
N TRP A 71 -7.65 6.14 14.73
CA TRP A 71 -7.43 6.73 13.42
C TRP A 71 -6.78 5.75 12.45
N VAL A 72 -5.65 5.17 12.83
CA VAL A 72 -4.92 4.20 12.01
C VAL A 72 -5.77 2.95 11.79
N GLN A 73 -6.50 2.50 12.81
CA GLN A 73 -7.39 1.33 12.65
C GLN A 73 -8.48 1.60 11.61
N TRP A 74 -9.04 2.82 11.58
CA TRP A 74 -9.98 3.22 10.53
C TRP A 74 -9.32 3.25 9.15
N GLU A 75 -8.11 3.81 9.00
CA GLU A 75 -7.38 3.84 7.73
C GLU A 75 -7.11 2.43 7.19
N LEU A 76 -6.67 1.50 8.06
CA LEU A 76 -6.41 0.11 7.70
C LEU A 76 -7.69 -0.63 7.31
N ALA A 77 -8.78 -0.42 8.04
CA ALA A 77 -10.08 -0.99 7.71
C ALA A 77 -10.57 -0.49 6.34
N GLU A 78 -10.43 0.80 6.07
CA GLU A 78 -10.84 1.43 4.82
C GLU A 78 -9.96 0.99 3.63
N ALA A 79 -8.65 0.89 3.83
CA ALA A 79 -7.73 0.30 2.85
C ALA A 79 -8.10 -1.16 2.52
N GLY A 80 -8.45 -1.94 3.55
CA GLY A 80 -8.93 -3.32 3.40
C GLY A 80 -10.19 -3.42 2.55
N LYS A 81 -11.21 -2.59 2.82
CA LYS A 81 -12.45 -2.53 2.02
C LYS A 81 -12.18 -2.18 0.55
N ARG A 82 -11.17 -1.33 0.31
CA ARG A 82 -10.77 -0.87 -1.02
C ARG A 82 -9.78 -1.79 -1.72
N HIS A 83 -9.37 -2.87 -1.06
CA HIS A 83 -8.34 -3.80 -1.53
C HIS A 83 -7.01 -3.12 -1.90
N ILE A 84 -6.65 -2.08 -1.15
CA ILE A 84 -5.36 -1.40 -1.31
C ILE A 84 -4.29 -2.32 -0.69
N PRO A 85 -3.23 -2.70 -1.43
CA PRO A 85 -2.15 -3.50 -0.88
C PRO A 85 -1.43 -2.74 0.24
N MET A 86 -0.99 -3.47 1.26
CA MET A 86 -0.36 -2.90 2.45
C MET A 86 1.06 -3.42 2.62
N LEU A 87 2.02 -2.51 2.73
CA LEU A 87 3.40 -2.80 3.12
C LEU A 87 3.59 -2.38 4.58
N ILE A 88 3.86 -3.36 5.45
CA ILE A 88 4.07 -3.11 6.88
C ILE A 88 5.57 -2.98 7.15
N ILE A 89 5.99 -1.84 7.68
CA ILE A 89 7.36 -1.55 8.05
C ILE A 89 7.44 -1.43 9.57
N GLN A 90 8.24 -2.29 10.20
CA GLN A 90 8.46 -2.22 11.63
C GLN A 90 9.33 -1.01 11.97
N ALA A 91 8.81 -0.15 12.82
CA ALA A 91 9.52 0.99 13.37
C ALA A 91 10.12 0.65 14.73
N THR A 92 11.31 1.18 14.97
CA THR A 92 12.05 1.03 16.22
C THR A 92 12.53 2.40 16.70
N PRO A 93 12.90 2.55 17.98
CA PRO A 93 13.50 3.78 18.47
C PRO A 93 14.79 4.18 17.75
N ASP A 94 15.48 3.23 17.09
CA ASP A 94 16.58 3.55 16.19
C ASP A 94 16.03 3.96 14.81
N ARG A 95 16.12 5.26 14.53
CA ARG A 95 15.73 5.85 13.24
C ARG A 95 16.42 5.16 12.05
N LYS A 96 17.71 4.82 12.16
CA LYS A 96 18.46 4.19 11.06
C LYS A 96 17.92 2.80 10.75
N GLU A 97 17.58 2.03 11.78
CA GLU A 97 16.98 0.71 11.62
C GLU A 97 15.60 0.81 10.95
N THR A 98 14.74 1.72 11.42
CA THR A 98 13.42 1.97 10.80
C THR A 98 13.56 2.31 9.31
N LEU A 99 14.48 3.21 8.95
CA LEU A 99 14.69 3.59 7.56
C LEU A 99 15.35 2.44 6.73
N SER A 100 16.13 1.57 7.37
CA SER A 100 16.68 0.36 6.73
C SER A 100 15.57 -0.66 6.40
N ASN A 101 14.66 -0.88 7.35
CA ASN A 101 13.48 -1.74 7.18
C ASN A 101 12.61 -1.21 6.03
N LEU A 102 12.37 0.10 5.99
CA LEU A 102 11.62 0.75 4.91
C LEU A 102 12.24 0.49 3.54
N ARG A 103 13.55 0.75 3.38
CA ARG A 103 14.24 0.53 2.10
C ARG A 103 14.16 -0.93 1.67
N SER A 104 14.38 -1.85 2.60
CA SER A 104 14.33 -3.29 2.33
C SER A 104 12.93 -3.74 1.92
N GLY A 105 11.90 -3.26 2.61
CA GLY A 105 10.49 -3.55 2.29
C GLY A 105 10.09 -3.03 0.91
N LEU A 106 10.45 -1.78 0.59
CA LEU A 106 10.16 -1.18 -0.72
C LEU A 106 10.87 -1.93 -1.86
N VAL A 107 12.16 -2.25 -1.72
CA VAL A 107 12.89 -3.00 -2.75
C VAL A 107 12.24 -4.35 -3.02
N SER A 108 11.82 -5.06 -1.96
CA SER A 108 11.12 -6.33 -2.08
C SER A 108 9.77 -6.19 -2.77
N GLU A 109 8.91 -5.26 -2.34
CA GLU A 109 7.59 -5.05 -2.93
C GLU A 109 7.66 -4.65 -4.40
N PHE A 110 8.50 -3.69 -4.75
CA PHE A 110 8.61 -3.24 -6.14
C PHE A 110 9.22 -4.29 -7.06
N ARG A 111 10.09 -5.18 -6.53
CA ARG A 111 10.58 -6.34 -7.26
C ARG A 111 9.49 -7.40 -7.47
N LEU A 112 8.56 -7.56 -6.52
CA LEU A 112 7.41 -8.46 -6.69
C LEU A 112 6.41 -7.90 -7.70
N LEU A 113 6.16 -6.59 -7.65
CA LEU A 113 5.29 -5.91 -8.61
C LEU A 113 5.84 -5.99 -10.04
N SER A 114 7.13 -5.77 -10.24
CA SER A 114 7.74 -5.87 -11.58
C SER A 114 7.61 -7.28 -12.16
N LYS A 115 7.96 -8.32 -11.37
CA LYS A 115 7.80 -9.72 -11.80
C LYS A 115 6.34 -10.08 -12.13
N THR A 116 5.39 -9.58 -11.35
CA THR A 116 3.97 -9.85 -11.57
C THR A 116 3.47 -9.21 -12.86
N MET A 117 3.97 -8.00 -13.18
CA MET A 117 3.66 -7.33 -14.44
C MET A 117 4.23 -8.09 -15.64
N ASP A 118 5.46 -8.58 -15.54
CA ASP A 118 6.10 -9.38 -16.58
C ASP A 118 5.28 -10.65 -16.86
N ILE A 119 4.93 -11.43 -15.84
CA ILE A 119 4.11 -12.66 -15.97
C ILE A 119 2.74 -12.35 -16.61
N LYS A 120 2.08 -11.27 -16.19
CA LYS A 120 0.76 -10.89 -16.74
C LYS A 120 0.87 -10.53 -18.22
N SER A 121 1.93 -9.84 -18.62
CA SER A 121 2.18 -9.47 -20.02
C SER A 121 2.47 -10.69 -20.90
N GLU A 122 3.27 -11.65 -20.41
CA GLU A 122 3.52 -12.92 -21.08
C GLU A 122 2.22 -13.73 -21.25
N TRP A 123 1.40 -13.82 -20.19
CA TRP A 123 0.13 -14.54 -20.24
C TRP A 123 -0.87 -13.93 -21.23
N LEU A 124 -1.02 -12.60 -21.23
CA LEU A 124 -1.88 -11.89 -22.19
C LEU A 124 -1.42 -12.08 -23.64
N THR A 125 -0.10 -12.11 -23.87
CA THR A 125 0.50 -12.34 -25.19
C THR A 125 0.31 -13.79 -25.64
N SER A 126 0.31 -14.75 -24.70
CA SER A 126 0.05 -16.17 -24.99
C SER A 126 -1.43 -16.46 -25.34
N LYS A 127 -2.36 -15.67 -24.79
CA LYS A 127 -3.81 -15.86 -24.98
C LYS A 127 -4.42 -15.04 -26.13
N SER A 128 -3.75 -14.00 -26.63
CA SER A 128 -4.20 -13.26 -27.82
C SER A 128 -4.13 -14.06 -29.13
N GLY A 129 -3.52 -15.25 -29.12
CA GLY A 129 -3.48 -16.19 -30.24
C GLY A 129 -4.56 -17.30 -30.24
N GLN A 130 -5.45 -17.37 -29.24
CA GLN A 130 -6.53 -18.38 -29.21
C GLN A 130 -7.90 -17.74 -29.01
N SER A 131 -8.83 -18.07 -29.93
CA SER A 131 -10.21 -17.62 -29.95
C SER A 131 -10.92 -17.85 -28.60
N LEU A 132 -11.36 -16.75 -27.97
CA LEU A 132 -11.91 -16.68 -26.62
C LEU A 132 -13.31 -17.30 -26.41
N SER A 133 -13.84 -18.08 -27.37
CA SER A 133 -15.24 -18.54 -27.30
C SER A 133 -15.44 -19.99 -26.82
N LYS A 134 -14.39 -20.76 -26.52
CA LYS A 134 -14.56 -22.20 -26.19
C LYS A 134 -14.01 -22.69 -24.85
N GLU A 135 -13.21 -21.92 -24.12
CA GLU A 135 -12.54 -22.40 -22.88
C GLU A 135 -13.30 -22.10 -21.58
N PHE A 136 -14.38 -21.31 -21.60
CA PHE A 136 -15.13 -20.98 -20.37
C PHE A 136 -16.10 -22.07 -19.89
N ALA A 137 -16.29 -23.16 -20.64
CA ALA A 137 -17.30 -24.18 -20.34
C ALA A 137 -16.78 -25.43 -19.61
N SER A 138 -15.47 -25.56 -19.33
CA SER A 138 -14.90 -26.85 -18.89
C SER A 138 -13.86 -26.80 -17.76
N LEU A 139 -13.74 -25.70 -17.01
CA LEU A 139 -12.80 -25.64 -15.89
C LEU A 139 -13.50 -25.84 -14.53
N PRO A 140 -12.98 -26.70 -13.64
CA PRO A 140 -13.52 -26.90 -12.31
C PRO A 140 -13.36 -25.61 -11.47
N LEU A 141 -14.40 -25.26 -10.70
CA LEU A 141 -14.55 -23.99 -9.97
C LEU A 141 -13.36 -23.61 -9.07
N ASN A 142 -12.52 -24.56 -8.65
CA ASN A 142 -11.42 -24.32 -7.71
C ASN A 142 -10.15 -23.71 -8.34
N ASN A 143 -10.08 -23.58 -9.68
CA ASN A 143 -8.93 -22.99 -10.37
C ASN A 143 -9.24 -21.65 -11.09
N MET A 144 -10.39 -21.04 -10.79
CA MET A 144 -10.68 -19.70 -11.26
C MET A 144 -9.88 -18.69 -10.41
N PRO A 145 -9.05 -17.80 -11.00
CA PRO A 145 -8.56 -16.64 -10.26
C PRO A 145 -9.78 -15.85 -9.79
N ILE A 146 -9.79 -15.50 -8.49
CA ILE A 146 -10.88 -14.77 -7.85
C ILE A 146 -11.04 -13.41 -8.55
N LEU A 147 -11.89 -13.39 -9.57
CA LEU A 147 -12.31 -12.23 -10.33
C LEU A 147 -13.83 -12.17 -10.18
N TYR A 148 -14.28 -11.21 -9.38
CA TYR A 148 -15.66 -10.73 -9.27
C TYR A 148 -16.72 -11.76 -8.82
N ALA A 149 -16.99 -11.78 -7.52
CA ALA A 149 -18.33 -12.08 -7.02
C ALA A 149 -18.97 -10.76 -6.55
N LYS A 150 -19.88 -10.22 -7.38
CA LYS A 150 -20.84 -9.18 -7.00
C LYS A 150 -21.88 -9.76 -6.03
N PRO A 151 -22.43 -8.95 -5.12
CA PRO A 151 -23.74 -8.36 -5.39
C PRO A 151 -23.68 -6.86 -5.69
#